data_AF-A0A7Y3PJN3-F1
#
_entry.id   AF-A0A7Y3PJN3-F1
#
_cell.length_a   1.000
_cell.length_b   1.000
_cell.length_c   1.000
_cell.angle_alpha   90.00
_cell.angle_beta   90.00
_cell.angle_gamma   90.00
#
_symmetry.space_group_name_H-M   'P 1'
#
loop_
_entity.id
_entity.type
_entity.pdbx_description
1 polymer ?
#
loop_
_entity_poly.entity_id
_entity_poly.type
_entity_poly.pdbx_seq_one_letter_code
_entity_poly.pdbx_strand_id
1 'polypeptide(L)'
;MKRYRIGLIHLFDESNACRIDGLRAAFGGFGVGRIPPHITLVPPANLHPKDVDAEIYRLRKIASETSSYFCEVGPAGTFDPISPVLYLRVGGVGVDPMAVLQDKLLSSQHYKSSSRPFVPHVTLMDPASSAEIKDALGIIKSRLSIQEFRSFEMMISAVQPYWEFSSDFRFEPSRKMYRGGMSLEVFAHTSGDLSIYRMVSDEGISPSLFCPQADLRFRCDGQENLVVSIYSQGQLVACGSANYHSTIGLVRAVVVKSGLYRLGLGSLVAGELLYQLEIKGVETVFAAVPTALEGFIQKCGSRPATAGRWLICYPSGMTLNSWSFSRR
;
A
#
# COMPACT_ATOMS: atom_id res chain seq x y z
N MET A 1 -26.45 -0.01 4.09
CA MET A 1 -25.13 -0.67 4.23
C MET A 1 -24.15 0.29 4.89
N LYS A 2 -23.26 -0.18 5.78
CA LYS A 2 -22.28 0.67 6.45
C LYS A 2 -21.28 1.20 5.42
N ARG A 3 -21.02 2.51 5.41
CA ARG A 3 -19.99 3.14 4.57
C ARG A 3 -18.61 2.92 5.21
N TYR A 4 -17.57 2.83 4.40
CA TYR A 4 -16.19 2.84 4.88
C TYR A 4 -15.79 4.29 5.16
N ARG A 5 -15.31 4.57 6.38
CA ARG A 5 -14.67 5.86 6.68
C ARG A 5 -13.19 5.74 6.32
N ILE A 6 -12.78 6.42 5.27
CA ILE A 6 -11.42 6.34 4.70
C ILE A 6 -10.69 7.68 4.81
N GLY A 7 -9.37 7.65 4.85
CA GLY A 7 -8.51 8.82 4.71
C GLY A 7 -7.33 8.47 3.81
N LEU A 8 -6.86 9.44 3.02
CA LEU A 8 -5.67 9.27 2.18
C LEU A 8 -4.53 10.11 2.74
N ILE A 9 -3.39 9.48 2.93
CA ILE A 9 -2.26 10.06 3.66
C ILE A 9 -0.93 9.71 2.98
N HIS A 10 0.11 10.42 3.40
CA HIS A 10 1.48 9.94 3.30
C HIS A 10 1.96 9.44 4.66
N LEU A 11 2.55 8.24 4.69
CA LEU A 11 3.23 7.68 5.85
C LEU A 11 4.73 7.98 5.85
N PHE A 12 5.28 8.10 7.06
CA PHE A 12 6.72 8.18 7.27
C PHE A 12 7.34 6.78 7.32
N ASP A 13 8.58 6.66 6.85
CA ASP A 13 9.41 5.49 7.11
C ASP A 13 9.59 5.29 8.63
N GLU A 14 9.98 4.09 9.05
CA GLU A 14 10.06 3.74 10.48
C GLU A 14 10.93 4.72 11.28
N SER A 15 12.08 5.13 10.74
CA SER A 15 13.00 6.06 11.42
C SER A 15 12.39 7.44 11.63
N ASN A 16 11.77 8.00 10.59
CA ASN A 16 11.12 9.29 10.65
C ASN A 16 9.83 9.24 11.48
N ALA A 17 9.05 8.16 11.36
CA ALA A 17 7.86 7.93 12.16
C ALA A 17 8.19 7.89 13.66
N CYS A 18 9.19 7.10 14.07
CA CYS A 18 9.65 7.03 15.46
C CYS A 18 10.10 8.40 15.98
N ARG A 19 10.82 9.18 15.17
CA ARG A 19 11.25 10.54 15.55
C ARG A 19 10.06 11.47 15.78
N ILE A 20 9.09 11.46 14.88
CA ILE A 20 7.89 12.31 14.96
C ILE A 20 7.00 11.89 16.14
N ASP A 21 6.82 10.59 16.36
CA ASP A 21 6.04 10.10 17.50
C ASP A 21 6.75 10.37 18.84
N GLY A 22 8.07 10.39 18.88
CA GLY A 22 8.83 10.88 20.04
C GLY A 22 8.50 12.34 20.37
N LEU A 23 8.37 13.20 19.34
CA LEU A 23 7.91 14.58 19.54
C LEU A 23 6.44 14.62 19.99
N ARG A 24 5.55 13.88 19.34
CA ARG A 24 4.14 13.78 19.77
C ARG A 24 4.03 13.35 21.22
N ALA A 25 4.81 12.36 21.66
CA ALA A 25 4.84 11.91 23.05
C ALA A 25 5.31 13.03 24.01
N ALA A 26 6.32 13.80 23.62
CA ALA A 26 6.78 14.95 24.40
C ALA A 26 5.74 16.09 24.48
N PHE A 27 4.91 16.26 23.44
CA PHE A 27 3.80 17.22 23.37
C PHE A 27 2.44 16.52 23.58
N GLY A 28 2.27 15.78 24.68
CA GLY A 28 0.94 15.32 25.13
C GLY A 28 0.37 14.09 24.42
N GLY A 29 1.14 13.40 23.59
CA GLY A 29 0.81 12.08 23.04
C GLY A 29 -0.28 12.07 21.97
N PHE A 30 -0.42 13.14 21.18
CA PHE A 30 -1.43 13.19 20.13
C PHE A 30 -1.27 12.03 19.13
N GLY A 31 -2.34 11.24 18.95
CA GLY A 31 -2.38 10.15 17.97
C GLY A 31 -1.50 8.93 18.25
N VAL A 32 -0.55 9.00 19.19
CA VAL A 32 0.38 7.90 19.50
C VAL A 32 -0.39 6.60 19.81
N GLY A 33 -0.04 5.53 19.11
CA GLY A 33 -0.71 4.21 19.20
C GLY A 33 -2.12 4.13 18.60
N ARG A 34 -2.67 5.24 18.08
CA ARG A 34 -4.03 5.32 17.50
C ARG A 34 -4.02 5.60 16.00
N ILE A 35 -3.06 6.41 15.54
CA ILE A 35 -2.84 6.77 14.15
C ILE A 35 -1.35 7.06 13.94
N PRO A 36 -0.69 6.46 12.93
CA PRO A 36 0.70 6.74 12.64
C PRO A 36 0.91 8.23 12.31
N PRO A 37 2.13 8.76 12.49
CA PRO A 37 2.47 10.08 11.98
C PRO A 37 2.33 10.11 10.47
N HIS A 38 1.70 11.16 9.97
CA HIS A 38 1.28 11.23 8.57
C HIS A 38 1.10 12.67 8.12
N ILE A 39 1.10 12.85 6.80
CA ILE A 39 0.60 14.05 6.12
C ILE A 39 -0.75 13.70 5.53
N THR A 40 -1.79 14.49 5.84
CA THR A 40 -3.12 14.25 5.25
C THR A 40 -3.16 14.77 3.81
N LEU A 41 -3.49 13.91 2.85
CA LEU A 41 -3.76 14.29 1.46
C LEU A 41 -5.25 14.52 1.23
N VAL A 42 -6.08 13.59 1.70
CA VAL A 42 -7.54 13.70 1.66
C VAL A 42 -8.08 13.47 3.07
N PRO A 43 -8.84 14.42 3.63
CA PRO A 43 -9.42 14.28 4.96
C PRO A 43 -10.44 13.13 5.01
N PRO A 44 -10.83 12.67 6.22
CA PRO A 44 -11.77 11.58 6.39
C PRO A 44 -13.05 11.72 5.54
N ALA A 45 -13.29 10.75 4.66
CA ALA A 45 -14.43 10.68 3.76
C ALA A 45 -15.20 9.36 3.92
N ASN A 46 -16.43 9.32 3.42
CA ASN A 46 -17.26 8.12 3.46
C ASN A 46 -17.37 7.50 2.07
N LEU A 47 -16.90 6.27 1.90
CA LEU A 47 -16.98 5.51 0.65
C LEU A 47 -18.08 4.44 0.77
N HIS A 48 -19.01 4.41 -0.18
CA HIS A 48 -20.06 3.39 -0.20
C HIS A 48 -19.49 2.06 -0.75
N PRO A 49 -19.87 0.89 -0.22
CA PRO A 49 -19.35 -0.40 -0.69
C PRO A 49 -19.45 -0.63 -2.21
N LYS A 50 -20.52 -0.11 -2.83
CA LYS A 50 -20.74 -0.21 -4.28
C LYS A 50 -19.71 0.57 -5.12
N ASP A 51 -19.07 1.59 -4.55
CA ASP A 51 -18.15 2.50 -5.23
C ASP A 51 -16.68 2.12 -5.02
N VAL A 52 -16.42 1.14 -4.14
CA VAL A 52 -15.07 0.70 -3.76
C VAL A 52 -14.23 0.32 -4.95
N ASP A 53 -14.74 -0.54 -5.85
CA ASP A 53 -13.93 -1.10 -6.93
C ASP A 53 -13.49 -0.03 -7.94
N ALA A 54 -14.38 0.91 -8.25
CA ALA A 54 -14.07 2.03 -9.12
C ALA A 54 -13.05 2.99 -8.47
N GLU A 55 -13.23 3.30 -7.18
CA GLU A 55 -12.34 4.23 -6.48
C GLU A 55 -10.94 3.62 -6.26
N ILE A 56 -10.82 2.36 -5.85
CA ILE A 56 -9.53 1.69 -5.71
C ILE A 56 -8.78 1.68 -7.04
N TYR A 57 -9.44 1.30 -8.15
CA TYR A 57 -8.81 1.33 -9.46
C TYR A 57 -8.36 2.75 -9.85
N ARG A 58 -9.20 3.78 -9.59
CA ARG A 58 -8.84 5.18 -9.84
C ARG A 58 -7.59 5.60 -9.05
N LEU A 59 -7.51 5.25 -7.77
CA LEU A 59 -6.36 5.53 -6.92
C LEU A 59 -5.09 4.83 -7.43
N ARG A 60 -5.20 3.58 -7.89
CA ARG A 60 -4.09 2.85 -8.55
C ARG A 60 -3.60 3.55 -9.81
N LYS A 61 -4.52 4.06 -10.64
CA LYS A 61 -4.17 4.84 -11.84
C LYS A 61 -3.43 6.12 -11.50
N ILE A 62 -3.95 6.91 -10.55
CA ILE A 62 -3.30 8.14 -10.10
C ILE A 62 -1.89 7.86 -9.59
N ALA A 63 -1.74 6.83 -8.75
CA ALA A 63 -0.44 6.43 -8.23
C ALA A 63 0.52 6.03 -9.36
N SER A 64 0.07 5.25 -10.34
CA SER A 64 0.90 4.80 -11.48
C SER A 64 1.37 5.91 -12.42
N GLU A 65 0.75 7.10 -12.32
CA GLU A 65 1.06 8.30 -13.10
C GLU A 65 1.76 9.38 -12.27
N THR A 66 2.10 9.05 -11.01
CA THR A 66 2.77 9.95 -10.08
C THR A 66 4.22 9.52 -9.93
N SER A 67 5.15 10.47 -9.96
CA SER A 67 6.56 10.24 -9.64
C SER A 67 6.82 10.40 -8.15
N SER A 68 7.83 9.72 -7.61
CA SER A 68 8.27 9.97 -6.24
C SER A 68 8.86 11.38 -6.07
N TYR A 69 8.81 11.89 -4.85
CA TYR A 69 9.34 13.21 -4.52
C TYR A 69 9.85 13.28 -3.08
N PHE A 70 10.85 14.13 -2.88
CA PHE A 70 11.43 14.40 -1.56
C PHE A 70 10.76 15.58 -0.89
N CYS A 71 10.40 15.41 0.37
CA CYS A 71 9.91 16.50 1.22
C CYS A 71 10.78 16.65 2.45
N GLU A 72 10.86 17.89 2.91
CA GLU A 72 11.51 18.27 4.16
C GLU A 72 10.46 18.36 5.26
N VAL A 73 10.76 17.85 6.46
CA VAL A 73 9.87 17.91 7.62
C VAL A 73 10.49 18.77 8.71
N GLY A 74 9.70 19.67 9.28
CA GLY A 74 10.15 20.71 10.19
C GLY A 74 10.49 22.01 9.44
N PRO A 75 10.68 23.14 10.14
CA PRO A 75 10.56 23.34 11.59
C PRO A 75 9.10 23.28 12.09
N ALA A 76 8.87 23.53 13.37
CA ALA A 76 7.52 23.66 13.90
C ALA A 76 6.75 24.83 13.26
N GLY A 77 5.44 24.68 13.18
CA GLY A 77 4.49 25.67 12.70
C GLY A 77 3.18 25.56 13.46
N THR A 78 2.32 26.55 13.26
CA THR A 78 0.99 26.58 13.87
C THR A 78 -0.01 27.24 12.94
N PHE A 79 -1.28 26.87 13.11
CA PHE A 79 -2.42 27.56 12.49
C PHE A 79 -3.03 28.61 13.43
N ASP A 80 -2.49 28.80 14.63
CA ASP A 80 -2.90 29.84 15.57
C ASP A 80 -2.70 31.24 14.93
N PRO A 81 -3.64 32.20 15.11
CA PRO A 81 -4.84 32.16 15.96
C PRO A 81 -6.09 31.58 15.29
N ILE A 82 -6.02 31.07 14.06
CA ILE A 82 -7.19 30.55 13.34
C ILE A 82 -7.64 29.21 13.92
N SER A 83 -6.69 28.32 14.20
CA SER A 83 -6.95 27.06 14.92
C SER A 83 -5.74 26.67 15.78
N PRO A 84 -5.95 26.21 17.02
CA PRO A 84 -4.89 25.94 17.99
C PRO A 84 -4.18 24.61 17.70
N VAL A 85 -3.53 24.50 16.53
CA VAL A 85 -2.85 23.27 16.08
C VAL A 85 -1.35 23.52 16.04
N LEU A 86 -0.58 22.63 16.65
CA LEU A 86 0.88 22.57 16.54
C LEU A 86 1.26 21.46 15.56
N TYR A 87 2.11 21.77 14.59
CA TYR A 87 2.52 20.82 13.55
C TYR A 87 3.97 21.00 13.13
N LEU A 88 4.53 20.00 12.44
CA LEU A 88 5.78 20.13 11.68
C LEU A 88 5.44 20.57 10.24
N ARG A 89 6.09 21.63 9.77
CA ARG A 89 5.95 22.09 8.39
C ARG A 89 6.46 21.02 7.43
N VAL A 90 5.80 20.90 6.27
CA VAL A 90 6.29 20.10 5.16
C VAL A 90 6.73 21.06 4.06
N GLY A 91 7.99 20.96 3.65
CA GLY A 91 8.64 21.87 2.72
C GLY A 91 9.45 21.14 1.64
N GLY A 92 10.23 21.93 0.90
CA GLY A 92 11.12 21.43 -0.16
C GLY A 92 10.42 21.26 -1.51
N VAL A 93 11.17 20.72 -2.47
CA VAL A 93 10.76 20.59 -3.88
C VAL A 93 9.56 19.66 -4.09
N GLY A 94 9.26 18.79 -3.12
CA GLY A 94 8.13 17.86 -3.18
C GLY A 94 6.77 18.47 -2.84
N VAL A 95 6.69 19.73 -2.39
CA VAL A 95 5.41 20.37 -2.05
C VAL A 95 4.51 20.54 -3.28
N ASP A 96 5.06 21.03 -4.38
CA ASP A 96 4.30 21.26 -5.62
C ASP A 96 3.75 19.94 -6.22
N PRO A 97 4.54 18.88 -6.43
CA PRO A 97 3.99 17.61 -6.92
C PRO A 97 3.02 16.97 -5.92
N MET A 98 3.18 17.19 -4.61
CA MET A 98 2.21 16.75 -3.61
C MET A 98 0.88 17.49 -3.74
N ALA A 99 0.89 18.80 -4.00
CA ALA A 99 -0.32 19.56 -4.27
C ALA A 99 -1.03 19.07 -5.54
N VAL A 100 -0.28 18.80 -6.62
CA VAL A 100 -0.83 18.22 -7.86
C VAL A 100 -1.45 16.83 -7.60
N LEU A 101 -0.79 15.99 -6.80
CA LEU A 101 -1.36 14.70 -6.38
C LEU A 101 -2.66 14.92 -5.62
N GLN A 102 -2.68 15.83 -4.65
CA GLN A 102 -3.86 16.12 -3.85
C GLN A 102 -5.04 16.59 -4.71
N ASP A 103 -4.81 17.46 -5.70
CA ASP A 103 -5.85 17.93 -6.62
C ASP A 103 -6.44 16.75 -7.44
N LYS A 104 -5.57 15.86 -7.96
CA LYS A 104 -6.00 14.64 -8.65
C LYS A 104 -6.83 13.74 -7.73
N LEU A 105 -6.41 13.57 -6.47
CA LEU A 105 -7.14 12.78 -5.49
C LEU A 105 -8.53 13.39 -5.24
N LEU A 106 -8.60 14.68 -4.94
CA LEU A 106 -9.84 15.43 -4.66
C LEU A 106 -10.80 15.58 -5.85
N SER A 107 -10.36 15.29 -7.08
CA SER A 107 -11.25 15.26 -8.25
C SER A 107 -12.34 14.17 -8.19
N SER A 108 -12.28 13.26 -7.22
CA SER A 108 -13.34 12.26 -6.97
C SER A 108 -14.60 12.90 -6.41
N GLN A 109 -15.76 12.44 -6.89
CA GLN A 109 -17.07 12.78 -6.32
C GLN A 109 -17.23 12.37 -4.84
N HIS A 110 -16.35 11.50 -4.33
CA HIS A 110 -16.41 11.01 -2.95
C HIS A 110 -15.76 11.95 -1.94
N TYR A 111 -14.99 12.94 -2.42
CA TYR A 111 -14.24 13.86 -1.57
C TYR A 111 -14.78 15.26 -1.68
N LYS A 112 -14.77 15.98 -0.56
CA LYS A 112 -15.17 17.39 -0.55
C LYS A 112 -13.96 18.25 -0.91
N SER A 113 -14.15 19.20 -1.80
CA SER A 113 -13.17 20.27 -1.99
C SER A 113 -13.08 21.14 -0.73
N SER A 114 -11.87 21.65 -0.46
CA SER A 114 -11.62 22.63 0.60
C SER A 114 -11.60 24.03 -0.02
N SER A 115 -12.23 25.01 0.64
CA SER A 115 -12.07 26.42 0.29
C SER A 115 -10.75 27.02 0.81
N ARG A 116 -10.08 26.31 1.72
CA ARG A 116 -8.77 26.71 2.27
C ARG A 116 -7.64 26.11 1.44
N PRO A 117 -6.52 26.83 1.26
CA PRO A 117 -5.32 26.30 0.61
C PRO A 117 -4.85 25.00 1.25
N PHE A 118 -4.33 24.10 0.44
CA PHE A 118 -3.65 22.91 0.94
C PHE A 118 -2.33 23.32 1.61
N VAL A 119 -2.22 23.06 2.91
CA VAL A 119 -0.98 23.26 3.67
C VAL A 119 -0.52 21.90 4.17
N PRO A 120 0.45 21.24 3.52
CA PRO A 120 0.93 19.95 4.00
C PRO A 120 1.65 20.13 5.33
N HIS A 121 1.27 19.31 6.31
CA HIS A 121 1.79 19.38 7.67
C HIS A 121 1.69 18.02 8.35
N VAL A 122 2.48 17.85 9.42
CA VAL A 122 2.38 16.69 10.33
C VAL A 122 1.95 17.17 11.69
N THR A 123 0.71 16.87 12.08
CA THR A 123 0.17 17.31 13.38
C THR A 123 0.95 16.69 14.53
N LEU A 124 1.43 17.53 15.44
CA LEU A 124 2.07 17.14 16.70
C LEU A 124 1.11 17.19 17.88
N MET A 125 0.20 18.18 17.89
CA MET A 125 -0.78 18.37 18.95
C MET A 125 -1.99 19.17 18.43
N ASP A 126 -3.19 18.73 18.82
CA ASP A 126 -4.48 19.36 18.51
C ASP A 126 -5.53 18.98 19.58
N PRO A 127 -6.07 19.94 20.36
CA PRO A 127 -5.66 21.34 20.43
C PRO A 127 -4.35 21.53 21.21
N ALA A 128 -3.62 22.60 20.93
CA ALA A 128 -2.41 23.03 21.64
C ALA A 128 -2.62 24.42 22.27
N SER A 129 -2.19 24.61 23.52
CA SER A 129 -2.23 25.91 24.17
C SER A 129 -1.20 26.88 23.58
N SER A 130 -1.43 28.19 23.75
CA SER A 130 -0.48 29.21 23.28
C SER A 130 0.91 29.08 23.90
N ALA A 131 1.01 28.57 25.14
CA ALA A 131 2.29 28.30 25.80
C ALA A 131 3.02 27.14 25.12
N GLU A 132 2.33 26.01 24.87
CA GLU A 132 2.90 24.85 24.18
C GLU A 132 3.35 25.20 22.76
N ILE A 133 2.55 25.99 22.03
CA ILE A 133 2.90 26.49 20.70
C ILE A 133 4.18 27.35 20.79
N LYS A 134 4.24 28.31 21.71
CA LYS A 134 5.41 29.18 21.88
C LYS A 134 6.67 28.38 22.18
N ASP A 135 6.58 27.42 23.10
CA ASP A 135 7.71 26.58 23.50
C ASP A 135 8.19 25.70 22.34
N ALA A 136 7.26 25.05 21.62
CA ALA A 136 7.59 24.22 20.47
C ALA A 136 8.25 25.01 19.33
N LEU A 137 7.75 26.21 19.03
CA LEU A 137 8.38 27.12 18.05
C LEU A 137 9.77 27.61 18.52
N GLY A 138 9.98 27.72 19.83
CA GLY A 138 11.26 28.07 20.44
C GLY A 138 12.32 26.96 20.38
N ILE A 139 11.88 25.69 20.38
CA ILE A 139 12.76 24.50 20.42
C ILE A 139 12.99 23.92 19.01
N ILE A 140 11.93 23.69 18.23
CA ILE A 140 11.99 23.01 16.93
C ILE A 140 12.17 24.04 15.81
N LYS A 141 13.37 24.62 15.73
CA LYS A 141 13.70 25.75 14.84
C LYS A 141 14.21 25.35 13.47
N SER A 142 14.57 24.09 13.26
CA SER A 142 15.17 23.61 12.00
C SER A 142 14.41 22.43 11.42
N ARG A 143 14.73 22.12 10.16
CA ARG A 143 14.37 20.85 9.52
C ARG A 143 14.88 19.68 10.37
N LEU A 144 14.03 18.66 10.51
CA LEU A 144 14.29 17.44 11.28
C LEU A 144 14.67 16.26 10.39
N SER A 145 14.05 16.15 9.22
CA SER A 145 14.29 15.06 8.29
C SER A 145 13.96 15.44 6.85
N ILE A 146 14.42 14.58 5.94
CA ILE A 146 13.98 14.52 4.55
C ILE A 146 13.46 13.11 4.34
N GLN A 147 12.35 12.97 3.62
CA GLN A 147 11.87 11.67 3.18
C GLN A 147 11.46 11.73 1.71
N GLU A 148 11.75 10.65 0.99
CA GLU A 148 11.14 10.39 -0.31
C GLU A 148 9.79 9.69 -0.12
N PHE A 149 8.73 10.27 -0.67
CA PHE A 149 7.45 9.59 -0.75
C PHE A 149 7.35 8.82 -2.07
N ARG A 150 7.16 7.50 -1.96
CA ARG A 150 7.07 6.55 -3.09
C ARG A 150 5.68 5.92 -3.22
N SER A 151 4.75 6.32 -2.36
CA SER A 151 3.36 5.88 -2.34
C SER A 151 2.53 6.92 -1.60
N PHE A 152 1.21 6.81 -1.70
CA PHE A 152 0.31 7.27 -0.65
C PHE A 152 -0.49 6.08 -0.12
N GLU A 153 -1.11 6.25 1.04
CA GLU A 153 -1.80 5.17 1.75
C GLU A 153 -3.26 5.50 2.00
N MET A 154 -4.10 4.47 1.97
CA MET A 154 -5.47 4.54 2.47
C MET A 154 -5.52 3.95 3.87
N MET A 155 -6.08 4.72 4.80
CA MET A 155 -6.47 4.23 6.12
C MET A 155 -7.98 4.04 6.20
N ILE A 156 -8.42 3.10 7.02
CA ILE A 156 -9.83 2.85 7.32
C ILE A 156 -10.05 2.98 8.84
N SER A 157 -11.16 3.60 9.22
CA SER A 157 -11.59 3.67 10.62
C SER A 157 -12.87 2.85 10.81
N ALA A 158 -12.75 1.70 11.49
CA ALA A 158 -13.90 0.85 11.84
C ALA A 158 -14.69 1.42 13.03
N VAL A 159 -13.98 2.06 13.97
CA VAL A 159 -14.47 2.69 15.21
C VAL A 159 -13.59 3.93 15.47
N GLN A 160 -14.18 5.10 15.70
CA GLN A 160 -13.41 6.25 16.18
C GLN A 160 -12.85 5.92 17.57
N PRO A 161 -11.58 6.23 17.90
CA PRO A 161 -10.63 7.09 17.18
C PRO A 161 -9.54 6.34 16.36
N TYR A 162 -9.66 5.02 16.20
CA TYR A 162 -8.59 4.20 15.62
C TYR A 162 -8.63 4.20 14.09
N TRP A 163 -7.44 4.28 13.52
CA TRP A 163 -7.23 4.19 12.08
C TRP A 163 -6.26 3.04 11.80
N GLU A 164 -6.72 2.12 10.98
CA GLU A 164 -5.93 0.99 10.54
C GLU A 164 -5.40 1.28 9.14
N PHE A 165 -4.13 1.01 8.94
CA PHE A 165 -3.55 1.00 7.60
C PHE A 165 -4.29 -0.07 6.79
N SER A 166 -4.87 0.35 5.68
CA SER A 166 -5.57 -0.57 4.80
C SER A 166 -4.70 -0.98 3.64
N SER A 167 -4.12 -0.01 2.93
CA SER A 167 -3.55 -0.23 1.60
C SER A 167 -2.53 0.84 1.21
N ASP A 168 -1.45 0.46 0.53
CA ASP A 168 -0.51 1.37 -0.14
C ASP A 168 -0.83 1.52 -1.63
N PHE A 169 -0.55 2.69 -2.21
CA PHE A 169 -0.66 3.00 -3.64
C PHE A 169 0.67 3.55 -4.14
N ARG A 170 1.50 2.67 -4.72
CA ARG A 170 2.88 2.97 -5.14
C ARG A 170 2.96 3.83 -6.40
N PHE A 171 3.93 4.74 -6.40
CA PHE A 171 4.33 5.60 -7.51
C PHE A 171 5.16 4.84 -8.53
N GLU A 172 4.54 3.79 -9.07
CA GLU A 172 5.15 2.86 -10.00
C GLU A 172 4.18 2.59 -11.15
N PRO A 173 4.65 2.63 -12.42
CA PRO A 173 3.78 2.41 -13.56
C PRO A 173 3.18 1.01 -13.53
N SER A 174 1.92 0.89 -13.98
CA SER A 174 1.31 -0.43 -14.17
C SER A 174 1.98 -1.16 -15.33
N ARG A 175 2.17 -2.47 -15.18
CA ARG A 175 2.61 -3.30 -16.30
C ARG A 175 1.40 -3.68 -17.14
N LYS A 176 1.45 -3.34 -18.44
CA LYS A 176 0.40 -3.72 -19.39
C LYS A 176 0.71 -5.07 -20.00
N MET A 177 -0.27 -5.97 -19.99
CA MET A 177 -0.12 -7.34 -20.50
C MET A 177 -1.35 -7.76 -21.30
N TYR A 178 -1.18 -8.73 -22.19
CA TYR A 178 -2.28 -9.35 -22.91
C TYR A 178 -2.33 -10.85 -22.62
N ARG A 179 -3.50 -11.34 -22.19
CA ARG A 179 -3.67 -12.76 -21.84
C ARG A 179 -5.12 -13.17 -22.06
N GLY A 180 -5.34 -14.31 -22.72
CA GLY A 180 -6.68 -14.89 -22.87
C GLY A 180 -7.70 -13.95 -23.53
N GLY A 181 -7.27 -13.11 -24.48
CA GLY A 181 -8.16 -12.13 -25.12
C GLY A 181 -8.29 -10.79 -24.39
N MET A 182 -7.66 -10.64 -23.22
CA MET A 182 -7.86 -9.50 -22.33
C MET A 182 -6.64 -8.59 -22.31
N SER A 183 -6.89 -7.27 -22.37
CA SER A 183 -5.91 -6.26 -21.98
C SER A 183 -5.92 -6.12 -20.46
N LEU A 184 -4.74 -6.24 -19.85
CA LEU A 184 -4.56 -6.34 -18.40
C LEU A 184 -3.60 -5.26 -17.91
N GLU A 185 -3.90 -4.70 -16.74
CA GLU A 185 -3.00 -3.85 -15.97
C GLU A 185 -2.64 -4.55 -14.67
N VAL A 186 -1.34 -4.75 -14.46
CA VAL A 186 -0.77 -5.46 -13.31
C VAL A 186 -0.11 -4.44 -12.40
N PHE A 187 -0.49 -4.47 -11.12
CA PHE A 187 0.06 -3.64 -10.06
C PHE A 187 0.68 -4.51 -8.99
N ALA A 188 1.85 -4.12 -8.49
CA ALA A 188 2.49 -4.68 -7.32
C ALA A 188 2.40 -3.67 -6.16
N HIS A 189 2.15 -4.17 -4.95
CA HIS A 189 2.00 -3.37 -3.74
C HIS A 189 2.31 -4.23 -2.50
N THR A 190 2.29 -3.63 -1.31
CA THR A 190 2.71 -4.31 -0.07
C THR A 190 1.53 -4.82 0.77
N SER A 191 0.30 -4.49 0.39
CA SER A 191 -0.89 -4.78 1.19
C SER A 191 -2.15 -4.90 0.35
N GLY A 192 -3.05 -5.81 0.74
CA GLY A 192 -4.35 -5.92 0.09
C GLY A 192 -5.17 -4.62 0.20
N ASP A 193 -6.23 -4.52 -0.61
CA ASP A 193 -7.16 -3.41 -0.55
C ASP A 193 -8.61 -3.88 -0.51
N LEU A 194 -9.53 -2.92 -0.30
CA LEU A 194 -10.95 -3.23 -0.15
C LEU A 194 -11.53 -4.00 -1.33
N SER A 195 -11.03 -3.78 -2.55
CA SER A 195 -11.44 -4.54 -3.74
C SER A 195 -10.96 -5.98 -3.69
N ILE A 196 -9.69 -6.18 -3.31
CA ILE A 196 -9.12 -7.51 -3.10
C ILE A 196 -9.90 -8.24 -2.00
N TYR A 197 -10.09 -7.63 -0.83
CA TYR A 197 -10.77 -8.26 0.31
C TYR A 197 -12.19 -8.67 -0.04
N ARG A 198 -12.92 -7.85 -0.79
CA ARG A 198 -14.25 -8.18 -1.29
C ARG A 198 -14.21 -9.34 -2.28
N MET A 199 -13.37 -9.24 -3.32
CA MET A 199 -13.23 -10.28 -4.33
C MET A 199 -12.88 -11.63 -3.71
N VAL A 200 -11.87 -11.70 -2.84
CA VAL A 200 -11.46 -12.98 -2.26
C VAL A 200 -12.52 -13.55 -1.32
N SER A 201 -13.25 -12.70 -0.60
CA SER A 201 -14.39 -13.15 0.22
C SER A 201 -15.51 -13.75 -0.65
N ASP A 202 -15.82 -13.12 -1.79
CA ASP A 202 -16.81 -13.62 -2.75
C ASP A 202 -16.38 -14.97 -3.35
N GLU A 203 -15.08 -15.23 -3.49
CA GLU A 203 -14.51 -16.51 -3.91
C GLU A 203 -14.33 -17.52 -2.75
N GLY A 204 -14.82 -17.21 -1.54
CA GLY A 204 -14.71 -18.09 -0.37
C GLY A 204 -13.31 -18.19 0.25
N ILE A 205 -12.43 -17.23 -0.04
CA ILE A 205 -11.04 -17.18 0.41
C ILE A 205 -10.91 -16.13 1.51
N SER A 206 -10.20 -16.47 2.59
CA SER A 206 -10.02 -15.55 3.72
C SER A 206 -9.20 -14.30 3.32
N PRO A 207 -9.72 -13.08 3.56
CA PRO A 207 -8.97 -11.84 3.37
C PRO A 207 -7.65 -11.76 4.15
N SER A 208 -7.50 -12.53 5.24
CA SER A 208 -6.27 -12.60 6.04
C SER A 208 -5.03 -13.08 5.25
N LEU A 209 -5.23 -13.77 4.12
CA LEU A 209 -4.14 -14.14 3.21
C LEU A 209 -3.54 -12.93 2.48
N PHE A 210 -4.29 -11.83 2.41
CA PHE A 210 -3.92 -10.56 1.78
C PHE A 210 -3.74 -9.42 2.81
N CYS A 211 -3.96 -9.71 4.10
CA CYS A 211 -3.78 -8.79 5.21
C CYS A 211 -2.69 -9.35 6.16
N PRO A 212 -1.40 -9.07 5.88
CA PRO A 212 -0.30 -9.76 6.52
C PRO A 212 -0.17 -9.48 8.02
N GLN A 213 -0.56 -8.29 8.46
CA GLN A 213 -0.52 -7.87 9.87
C GLN A 213 -1.44 -8.73 10.77
N ALA A 214 -2.43 -9.39 10.19
CA ALA A 214 -3.42 -10.19 10.92
C ALA A 214 -3.07 -11.69 11.01
N ASP A 215 -2.10 -12.22 10.25
CA ASP A 215 -1.76 -13.65 10.30
C ASP A 215 -0.64 -13.94 11.31
N LEU A 216 -1.03 -14.15 12.57
CA LEU A 216 -0.13 -14.46 13.69
C LEU A 216 0.73 -15.73 13.46
N ARG A 217 0.35 -16.63 12.54
CA ARG A 217 1.11 -17.87 12.27
C ARG A 217 2.41 -17.60 11.51
N PHE A 218 2.51 -16.45 10.84
CA PHE A 218 3.61 -16.08 9.95
C PHE A 218 4.07 -14.65 10.22
N ARG A 219 4.23 -14.27 11.50
CA ARG A 219 4.88 -13.01 11.87
C ARG A 219 6.33 -13.30 12.24
N CYS A 220 7.25 -12.81 11.41
CA CYS A 220 8.65 -12.64 11.80
C CYS A 220 9.01 -11.15 11.70
N ASP A 221 9.89 -10.70 12.60
CA ASP A 221 10.41 -9.33 12.55
C ASP A 221 11.16 -9.13 11.23
N GLY A 222 10.99 -7.97 10.60
CA GLY A 222 11.58 -7.70 9.28
C GLY A 222 10.88 -8.37 8.09
N GLN A 223 9.73 -9.01 8.30
CA GLN A 223 8.94 -9.57 7.20
C GLN A 223 8.37 -8.48 6.29
N GLU A 224 8.62 -8.63 5.00
CA GLU A 224 8.01 -7.81 3.97
C GLU A 224 6.90 -8.57 3.25
N ASN A 225 6.01 -7.80 2.63
CA ASN A 225 4.80 -8.31 2.00
C ASN A 225 4.74 -7.86 0.55
N LEU A 226 4.14 -8.72 -0.26
CA LEU A 226 3.94 -8.49 -1.67
C LEU A 226 2.53 -8.94 -2.02
N VAL A 227 1.79 -8.05 -2.67
CA VAL A 227 0.49 -8.34 -3.25
C VAL A 227 0.52 -7.88 -4.70
N VAL A 228 -0.08 -8.71 -5.55
CA VAL A 228 -0.28 -8.42 -6.97
C VAL A 228 -1.78 -8.34 -7.22
N SER A 229 -2.19 -7.31 -7.95
CA SER A 229 -3.57 -7.15 -8.42
C SER A 229 -3.58 -6.92 -9.92
N ILE A 230 -4.47 -7.63 -10.62
CA ILE A 230 -4.62 -7.58 -12.07
C ILE A 230 -6.00 -7.06 -12.41
N TYR A 231 -6.05 -5.99 -13.18
CA TYR A 231 -7.27 -5.34 -13.63
C TYR A 231 -7.47 -5.55 -15.13
N SER A 232 -8.72 -5.62 -15.56
CA SER A 232 -9.12 -5.50 -16.96
C SER A 232 -10.29 -4.54 -17.07
N GLN A 233 -10.17 -3.53 -17.94
CA GLN A 233 -11.20 -2.49 -18.11
C GLN A 233 -11.67 -1.89 -16.77
N GLY A 234 -10.72 -1.65 -15.85
CA GLY A 234 -11.00 -1.10 -14.51
C GLY A 234 -11.60 -2.07 -13.50
N GLN A 235 -11.80 -3.34 -13.84
CA GLN A 235 -12.32 -4.37 -12.94
C GLN A 235 -11.20 -5.29 -12.46
N LEU A 236 -11.15 -5.57 -11.15
CA LEU A 236 -10.23 -6.56 -10.59
C LEU A 236 -10.64 -7.96 -11.08
N VAL A 237 -9.71 -8.66 -11.72
CA VAL A 237 -9.95 -9.98 -12.34
C VAL A 237 -9.11 -11.09 -11.71
N ALA A 238 -7.97 -10.76 -11.12
CA ALA A 238 -7.13 -11.70 -10.39
C ALA A 238 -6.25 -10.96 -9.37
N CYS A 239 -5.87 -11.65 -8.31
CA CYS A 239 -4.91 -11.14 -7.33
C CYS A 239 -4.12 -12.29 -6.70
N GLY A 240 -3.00 -11.97 -6.09
CA GLY A 240 -2.23 -12.93 -5.31
C GLY A 240 -1.39 -12.25 -4.25
N SER A 241 -0.97 -13.01 -3.25
CA SER A 241 -0.16 -12.51 -2.14
C SER A 241 1.00 -13.43 -1.84
N ALA A 242 2.08 -12.81 -1.40
CA ALA A 242 3.27 -13.46 -0.89
C ALA A 242 3.83 -12.64 0.28
N ASN A 243 4.63 -13.30 1.11
CA ASN A 243 5.47 -12.65 2.11
C ASN A 243 6.90 -13.16 1.95
N TYR A 244 7.87 -12.38 2.38
CA TYR A 244 9.27 -12.79 2.35
C TYR A 244 10.05 -12.15 3.50
N HIS A 245 11.15 -12.79 3.86
CA HIS A 245 12.10 -12.30 4.82
C HIS A 245 13.50 -12.65 4.33
N SER A 246 14.33 -11.63 4.08
CA SER A 246 15.65 -11.80 3.49
C SER A 246 15.56 -12.63 2.20
N THR A 247 16.20 -13.79 2.13
CA THR A 247 16.26 -14.63 0.92
C THR A 247 15.14 -15.66 0.79
N ILE A 248 14.17 -15.71 1.73
CA ILE A 248 13.12 -16.74 1.76
C ILE A 248 11.74 -16.10 1.57
N GLY A 249 10.97 -16.61 0.60
CA GLY A 249 9.61 -16.19 0.28
C GLY A 249 8.57 -17.30 0.43
N LEU A 250 7.32 -16.90 0.59
CA LEU A 250 6.15 -17.75 0.66
C LEU A 250 5.03 -17.15 -0.19
N VAL A 251 4.61 -17.85 -1.24
CA VAL A 251 3.34 -17.54 -1.94
C VAL A 251 2.19 -18.05 -1.10
N ARG A 252 1.32 -17.14 -0.68
CA ARG A 252 0.21 -17.42 0.24
C ARG A 252 -1.10 -17.68 -0.47
N ALA A 253 -1.37 -16.94 -1.55
CA ALA A 253 -2.62 -17.05 -2.28
C ALA A 253 -2.47 -16.65 -3.75
N VAL A 254 -3.22 -17.35 -4.61
CA VAL A 254 -3.47 -16.95 -5.99
C VAL A 254 -4.97 -17.11 -6.24
N VAL A 255 -5.62 -16.02 -6.61
CA VAL A 255 -7.08 -15.93 -6.74
C VAL A 255 -7.43 -15.35 -8.10
N VAL A 256 -8.35 -16.01 -8.79
CA VAL A 256 -8.88 -15.57 -10.08
C VAL A 256 -10.38 -15.48 -9.95
N LYS A 257 -10.99 -14.42 -10.49
CA LYS A 257 -12.44 -14.22 -10.42
C LYS A 257 -13.15 -15.40 -11.09
N SER A 258 -14.24 -15.84 -10.47
CA SER A 258 -15.12 -16.87 -10.99
C SER A 258 -15.53 -16.58 -12.44
N GLY A 259 -15.44 -17.62 -13.28
CA GLY A 259 -15.66 -17.52 -14.74
C GLY A 259 -14.41 -17.21 -15.57
N LEU A 260 -13.28 -16.80 -14.97
CA LEU A 260 -12.05 -16.42 -15.70
C LEU A 260 -10.89 -17.43 -15.57
N TYR A 261 -11.11 -18.55 -14.87
CA TYR A 261 -10.07 -19.54 -14.55
C TYR A 261 -9.38 -20.17 -15.76
N ARG A 262 -10.06 -20.29 -16.91
CA ARG A 262 -9.50 -20.87 -18.15
C ARG A 262 -8.66 -19.90 -18.98
N LEU A 263 -8.55 -18.64 -18.57
CA LEU A 263 -7.83 -17.60 -19.32
C LEU A 263 -6.34 -17.51 -18.95
N GLY A 264 -5.86 -18.40 -18.07
CA GLY A 264 -4.45 -18.43 -17.66
C GLY A 264 -4.04 -17.26 -16.77
N LEU A 265 -5.00 -16.59 -16.11
CA LEU A 265 -4.74 -15.50 -15.16
C LEU A 265 -4.06 -15.98 -13.88
N GLY A 266 -4.33 -17.22 -13.44
CA GLY A 266 -3.68 -17.78 -12.25
C GLY A 266 -2.17 -17.94 -12.42
N SER A 267 -1.72 -18.47 -13.56
CA SER A 267 -0.29 -18.54 -13.90
C SER A 267 0.33 -17.16 -14.03
N LEU A 268 -0.43 -16.17 -14.51
CA LEU A 268 0.05 -14.80 -14.62
C LEU A 268 0.30 -14.18 -13.25
N VAL A 269 -0.65 -14.31 -12.31
CA VAL A 269 -0.47 -13.85 -10.92
C VAL A 269 0.72 -14.55 -10.27
N ALA A 270 0.80 -15.88 -10.37
CA ALA A 270 1.90 -16.64 -9.78
C ALA A 270 3.25 -16.22 -10.38
N GLY A 271 3.34 -16.06 -11.70
CA GLY A 271 4.53 -15.58 -12.38
C GLY A 271 4.94 -14.18 -11.93
N GLU A 272 3.98 -13.27 -11.76
CA GLU A 272 4.27 -11.92 -11.27
C GLU A 272 4.78 -11.93 -9.83
N LEU A 273 4.16 -12.71 -8.93
CA LEU A 273 4.63 -12.83 -7.56
C LEU A 273 6.08 -13.33 -7.51
N LEU A 274 6.38 -14.39 -8.27
CA LEU A 274 7.74 -14.94 -8.34
C LEU A 274 8.73 -13.94 -8.94
N TYR A 275 8.32 -13.16 -9.94
CA TYR A 275 9.15 -12.14 -10.56
C TYR A 275 9.49 -11.01 -9.58
N GLN A 276 8.50 -10.52 -8.85
CA GLN A 276 8.70 -9.46 -7.86
C GLN A 276 9.54 -9.95 -6.66
N LEU A 277 9.36 -11.20 -6.22
CA LEU A 277 10.20 -11.80 -5.19
C LEU A 277 11.67 -11.90 -5.65
N GLU A 278 11.90 -12.30 -6.90
CA GLU A 278 13.25 -12.36 -7.50
C GLU A 278 13.92 -10.98 -7.52
N ILE A 279 13.22 -9.92 -7.97
CA ILE A 279 13.72 -8.53 -7.95
C ILE A 279 14.12 -8.09 -6.54
N LYS A 280 13.39 -8.59 -5.54
CA LYS A 280 13.62 -8.29 -4.11
C LYS A 280 14.73 -9.14 -3.48
N GLY A 281 15.43 -9.96 -4.28
CA GLY A 281 16.56 -10.78 -3.82
C GLY A 281 16.16 -12.05 -3.08
N VAL A 282 14.91 -12.49 -3.23
CA VAL A 282 14.47 -13.78 -2.67
C VAL A 282 15.06 -14.91 -3.50
N GLU A 283 15.79 -15.82 -2.86
CA GLU A 283 16.49 -16.94 -3.49
C GLU A 283 15.68 -18.23 -3.46
N THR A 284 14.79 -18.38 -2.48
CA THR A 284 13.98 -19.58 -2.29
C THR A 284 12.53 -19.23 -1.99
N VAL A 285 11.59 -19.79 -2.74
CA VAL A 285 10.15 -19.57 -2.55
C VAL A 285 9.43 -20.88 -2.27
N PHE A 286 8.68 -20.89 -1.19
CA PHE A 286 7.70 -21.93 -0.88
C PHE A 286 6.36 -21.53 -1.49
N ALA A 287 5.72 -22.43 -2.21
CA ALA A 287 4.43 -22.17 -2.85
C ALA A 287 3.43 -23.25 -2.49
N ALA A 288 2.37 -22.87 -1.78
CA ALA A 288 1.16 -23.67 -1.62
C ALA A 288 0.12 -23.12 -2.61
N VAL A 289 -0.01 -23.79 -3.76
CA VAL A 289 -0.88 -23.33 -4.86
C VAL A 289 -2.05 -24.28 -5.06
N PRO A 290 -3.19 -23.79 -5.59
CA PRO A 290 -4.26 -24.66 -6.06
C PRO A 290 -3.74 -25.71 -7.05
N THR A 291 -4.32 -26.92 -7.04
CA THR A 291 -3.94 -28.04 -7.93
C THR A 291 -3.90 -27.64 -9.41
N ALA A 292 -4.78 -26.74 -9.83
CA ALA A 292 -4.81 -26.20 -11.19
C ALA A 292 -3.52 -25.48 -11.63
N LEU A 293 -2.66 -25.07 -10.69
CA LEU A 293 -1.38 -24.40 -10.94
C LEU A 293 -0.17 -25.32 -10.79
N GLU A 294 -0.34 -26.59 -10.40
CA GLU A 294 0.78 -27.51 -10.19
C GLU A 294 1.65 -27.66 -11.44
N GLY A 295 1.03 -27.87 -12.61
CA GLY A 295 1.77 -27.98 -13.87
C GLY A 295 2.50 -26.69 -14.27
N PHE A 296 2.02 -25.52 -13.83
CA PHE A 296 2.75 -24.25 -14.00
C PHE A 296 3.96 -24.18 -13.05
N ILE A 297 3.76 -24.49 -11.77
CA ILE A 297 4.83 -24.45 -10.77
C ILE A 297 5.92 -25.50 -11.06
N GLN A 298 5.57 -26.68 -11.57
CA GLN A 298 6.55 -27.68 -12.04
C GLN A 298 7.41 -27.14 -13.19
N LYS A 299 6.78 -26.41 -14.12
CA LYS A 299 7.51 -25.72 -15.22
C LYS A 299 8.38 -24.59 -14.71
N CYS A 300 8.16 -24.08 -13.50
CA CYS A 300 9.05 -23.17 -12.77
C CYS A 300 10.22 -23.92 -12.07
N GLY A 301 10.58 -25.13 -12.52
CA GLY A 301 11.76 -25.88 -12.05
C GLY A 301 11.72 -26.20 -10.57
N SER A 302 10.51 -26.24 -10.03
CA SER A 302 10.26 -26.54 -8.64
C SER A 302 10.46 -28.02 -8.36
N ARG A 303 10.73 -28.33 -7.09
CA ARG A 303 10.66 -29.70 -6.57
C ARG A 303 9.55 -29.81 -5.53
N PRO A 304 8.90 -30.97 -5.40
CA PRO A 304 7.91 -31.19 -4.35
C PRO A 304 8.56 -31.02 -2.97
N ALA A 305 7.88 -30.30 -2.07
CA ALA A 305 8.26 -30.22 -0.65
C ALA A 305 7.41 -31.20 0.18
N THR A 306 6.08 -31.15 0.00
CA THR A 306 5.08 -32.09 0.52
C THR A 306 3.88 -32.13 -0.44
N ALA A 307 2.86 -32.96 -0.19
CA ALA A 307 1.64 -32.97 -1.02
C ALA A 307 1.04 -31.55 -1.16
N GLY A 308 0.86 -31.09 -2.42
CA GLY A 308 0.34 -29.76 -2.74
C GLY A 308 1.26 -28.57 -2.41
N ARG A 309 2.52 -28.80 -2.02
CA ARG A 309 3.50 -27.75 -1.69
C ARG A 309 4.78 -27.92 -2.49
N TRP A 310 5.28 -26.80 -3.01
CA TRP A 310 6.41 -26.76 -3.94
C TRP A 310 7.51 -25.85 -3.40
N LEU A 311 8.76 -26.25 -3.66
CA LEU A 311 9.95 -25.44 -3.42
C LEU A 311 10.51 -24.97 -4.77
N ILE A 312 10.65 -23.66 -4.92
CA ILE A 312 11.25 -23.01 -6.09
C ILE A 312 12.56 -22.38 -5.62
N CYS A 313 13.68 -22.82 -6.18
CA CYS A 313 14.99 -22.19 -5.94
C CYS A 313 15.35 -21.40 -7.19
N TYR A 314 15.86 -20.18 -7.04
CA TYR A 314 16.46 -19.44 -8.14
C TYR A 314 17.96 -19.78 -8.19
N PRO A 315 18.42 -20.71 -9.05
CA PRO A 315 19.86 -20.95 -9.18
C PRO A 315 20.53 -19.67 -9.72
N SER A 316 21.73 -19.38 -9.21
CA SER A 316 22.53 -18.23 -9.61
C SER A 316 22.57 -18.07 -11.14
N GLY A 317 21.99 -16.99 -11.66
CA GLY A 317 22.00 -16.66 -13.09
C GLY A 317 20.76 -17.06 -13.90
N MET A 318 19.74 -17.72 -13.32
CA MET A 318 18.42 -17.85 -13.96
C MET A 318 17.56 -16.63 -13.64
N THR A 319 17.19 -15.87 -14.67
CA THR A 319 16.15 -14.84 -14.56
C THR A 319 14.81 -15.44 -14.94
N LEU A 320 13.67 -15.05 -14.37
CA LEU A 320 12.35 -15.44 -14.91
C LEU A 320 12.19 -15.16 -16.43
N ASN A 321 12.99 -14.25 -16.99
CA ASN A 321 13.10 -14.02 -18.44
C ASN A 321 13.71 -15.19 -19.23
N SER A 322 14.49 -16.10 -18.62
CA SER A 322 14.96 -17.34 -19.27
C SER A 322 13.88 -18.43 -19.32
N TRP A 323 12.79 -18.26 -18.58
CA TRP A 323 11.64 -19.14 -18.60
C TRP A 323 10.73 -18.63 -19.70
N SER A 324 10.98 -19.06 -20.93
CA SER A 324 10.17 -18.70 -22.09
C SER A 324 8.74 -19.26 -21.90
N PHE A 325 7.88 -18.54 -21.19
CA PHE A 325 6.45 -18.84 -21.08
C PHE A 325 5.66 -18.39 -22.33
N SER A 326 6.36 -17.99 -23.39
CA SER A 326 5.84 -17.79 -24.74
C SER A 326 6.50 -18.79 -25.71
N ARG A 327 5.73 -19.82 -26.07
CA ARG A 327 5.73 -20.64 -27.30
C ARG A 327 5.33 -22.08 -26.96
N ARG A 328 4.04 -22.26 -26.70
CA ARG A 328 3.21 -23.35 -27.25
C ARG A 328 1.75 -22.97 -27.02
#